data_AF-K2F6L6-F1
#
_entry.id   AF-K2F6L6-F1
#
_cell.length_a   1.000
_cell.length_b   1.000
_cell.length_c   1.000
_cell.angle_alpha   90.00
_cell.angle_beta   90.00
_cell.angle_gamma   90.00
#
_symmetry.space_group_name_H-M   'P 1'
#
loop_
_entity.id
_entity.type
_entity.pdbx_description
1 polymer ?
#
loop_
_entity_poly.entity_id
_entity_poly.type
_entity_poly.pdbx_seq_one_letter_code
_entity_poly.pdbx_strand_id
1 'polypeptide(L)'
;TGGVRTAEDALKMLLAGADAVYLASAVLQRGPQALKEILAGIERWMEVREYESVAQLKGSMSQQNLPDPSAFARAAYLNALNSFTPPIGVRY
;
A
#
# COMPACT_ATOMS: atom_id res chain seq x y z
N THR A 1 -1.35 -16.83 2.77
CA THR A 1 -1.88 -15.50 3.11
C THR A 1 -1.15 -15.00 4.34
N GLY A 2 -0.25 -14.02 4.21
CA GLY A 2 0.73 -13.64 5.25
C GLY A 2 0.16 -12.94 6.49
N GLY A 3 -1.14 -12.60 6.48
CA GLY A 3 -1.80 -11.83 7.54
C GLY A 3 -1.34 -10.38 7.57
N VAL A 4 -2.24 -9.48 7.95
CA VAL A 4 -1.89 -8.07 8.11
C VAL A 4 -1.27 -7.88 9.50
N ARG A 5 -0.05 -7.35 9.54
CA ARG A 5 0.72 -7.18 10.79
C ARG A 5 1.15 -5.75 11.03
N THR A 6 1.14 -4.92 9.97
CA THR A 6 1.61 -3.54 9.97
C THR A 6 0.63 -2.61 9.25
N ALA A 7 0.80 -1.31 9.42
CA ALA A 7 0.06 -0.29 8.67
C ALA A 7 0.28 -0.42 7.15
N GLU A 8 1.50 -0.76 6.72
CA GLU A 8 1.83 -0.95 5.31
C GLU A 8 1.09 -2.14 4.68
N ASP A 9 0.98 -3.25 5.41
CA ASP A 9 0.19 -4.40 4.95
C ASP A 9 -1.29 -4.03 4.78
N ALA A 10 -1.82 -3.24 5.72
CA ALA A 10 -3.20 -2.80 5.67
C ALA A 10 -3.43 -1.83 4.50
N LEU A 11 -2.53 -0.87 4.32
CA LEU A 11 -2.56 0.09 3.22
C LEU A 11 -2.49 -0.62 1.87
N LYS A 12 -1.61 -1.62 1.68
CA LYS A 12 -1.54 -2.40 0.43
C LYS A 12 -2.88 -3.03 0.08
N MET A 13 -3.57 -3.61 1.07
CA MET A 13 -4.88 -4.23 0.86
C MET A 13 -5.96 -3.18 0.52
N LEU A 14 -6.00 -2.06 1.25
CA LEU A 14 -6.96 -0.98 1.01
C LEU A 14 -6.75 -0.32 -0.36
N LEU A 15 -5.49 -0.04 -0.74
CA LEU A 15 -5.11 0.53 -2.03
C LEU A 15 -5.45 -0.40 -3.20
N ALA A 16 -5.36 -1.72 -2.99
CA ALA A 16 -5.79 -2.74 -3.95
C ALA A 16 -7.33 -2.84 -4.06
N GLY A 17 -8.09 -2.17 -3.19
CA GLY A 17 -9.55 -2.10 -3.25
C GLY A 17 -10.28 -2.89 -2.16
N ALA A 18 -9.60 -3.44 -1.16
CA ALA A 18 -10.27 -4.14 -0.07
C ALA A 18 -11.17 -3.20 0.74
N ASP A 19 -12.39 -3.65 1.06
CA ASP A 19 -13.34 -2.90 1.91
C ASP A 19 -12.95 -2.95 3.39
N ALA A 20 -12.34 -4.04 3.83
CA ALA A 20 -11.92 -4.26 5.21
C ALA A 20 -10.66 -5.11 5.28
N VAL A 21 -9.87 -4.91 6.33
CA VAL A 21 -8.63 -5.65 6.60
C VAL A 21 -8.70 -6.29 7.98
N TYR A 22 -8.48 -7.60 8.05
CA TYR A 22 -8.54 -8.35 9.30
C TYR A 22 -7.15 -8.54 9.94
N LEU A 23 -7.04 -8.16 11.21
CA LEU A 23 -5.81 -8.19 12.02
C LEU A 23 -5.95 -9.24 13.14
N ALA A 24 -5.73 -10.51 12.83
CA ALA A 24 -5.87 -11.59 13.83
C ALA A 24 -4.58 -11.80 14.65
N SER A 25 -3.49 -12.20 13.97
CA SER A 25 -2.22 -12.53 14.61
C SER A 25 -1.55 -11.33 15.28
N ALA A 26 -1.69 -10.14 14.69
CA ALA A 26 -1.15 -8.89 15.23
C ALA A 26 -1.74 -8.56 16.60
N VAL A 27 -3.06 -8.69 16.75
CA VAL A 27 -3.78 -8.41 18.01
C VAL A 27 -3.49 -9.49 19.05
N LEU A 28 -3.44 -10.75 18.65
CA LEU A 28 -3.15 -11.85 19.57
C LEU A 28 -1.75 -11.73 20.19
N GLN A 29 -0.75 -11.29 19.43
CA GLN A 29 0.65 -11.22 19.89
C GLN A 29 0.97 -9.93 20.64
N ARG A 30 0.35 -8.81 20.27
CA ARG A 30 0.73 -7.47 20.74
C ARG A 30 -0.38 -6.76 21.52
N GLY A 31 -1.53 -7.42 21.67
CA GLY A 31 -2.71 -6.86 22.31
C GLY A 31 -3.37 -5.73 21.50
N PRO A 32 -4.34 -5.02 22.10
CA PRO A 32 -5.09 -3.96 21.43
C PRO A 32 -4.24 -2.75 21.02
N GLN A 33 -3.03 -2.60 21.58
CA GLN A 33 -2.10 -1.53 21.19
C GLN A 33 -1.70 -1.59 19.72
N ALA A 34 -1.60 -2.80 19.14
CA ALA A 34 -1.31 -2.96 17.71
C ALA A 34 -2.36 -2.28 16.83
N LEU A 35 -3.64 -2.26 17.24
CA LEU A 35 -4.69 -1.57 16.48
C LEU A 35 -4.43 -0.07 16.45
N LYS A 36 -4.08 0.53 17.58
CA LYS A 36 -3.79 1.97 17.68
C LYS A 36 -2.59 2.36 16.82
N GLU A 37 -1.52 1.57 16.86
CA GLU A 37 -0.32 1.85 16.07
C GLU A 37 -0.58 1.71 14.56
N ILE A 38 -1.31 0.68 14.17
CA ILE A 38 -1.66 0.44 12.76
C ILE A 38 -2.56 1.57 12.26
N LEU A 39 -3.57 1.96 13.04
CA LEU A 39 -4.46 3.07 12.73
C LEU A 39 -3.70 4.38 12.57
N ALA A 40 -2.87 4.74 13.56
CA ALA A 40 -2.07 5.97 13.50
C ALA A 40 -1.08 5.97 12.31
N GLY A 41 -0.54 4.80 11.94
CA GLY A 41 0.28 4.65 10.74
C GLY A 41 -0.48 4.89 9.44
N ILE A 42 -1.73 4.41 9.36
CA ILE A 42 -2.62 4.65 8.21
C ILE A 42 -2.99 6.13 8.14
N GLU A 43 -3.42 6.74 9.25
CA GLU A 43 -3.81 8.16 9.34
C GLU A 43 -2.66 9.07 8.89
N ARG A 44 -1.45 8.84 9.41
CA ARG A 44 -0.27 9.61 9.03
C ARG A 44 0.07 9.46 7.54
N TRP A 45 -0.04 8.25 7.01
CA TRP A 45 0.21 8.01 5.58
C TRP A 45 -0.81 8.75 4.71
N MET A 46 -2.07 8.76 5.14
CA MET A 46 -3.15 9.50 4.47
C MET A 46 -2.92 11.01 4.52
N GLU A 47 -2.55 11.55 5.68
CA GLU A 47 -2.25 12.97 5.87
C GLU A 47 -1.10 13.43 4.95
N VAL A 48 0.01 12.69 4.94
CA VAL A 48 1.18 12.98 4.07
C VAL A 48 0.83 12.96 2.57
N ARG A 49 -0.22 12.24 2.19
CA ARG A 49 -0.66 12.10 0.79
C ARG A 49 -1.99 12.79 0.49
N GLU A 50 -2.45 13.65 1.41
CA GLU A 50 -3.65 14.47 1.25
C GLU A 50 -4.93 13.65 0.94
N TYR A 51 -5.03 12.45 1.53
CA TYR A 51 -6.26 11.66 1.54
C TYR A 51 -7.12 12.04 2.74
N GLU A 52 -8.34 12.50 2.48
CA GLU A 52 -9.30 12.90 3.52
C GLU A 52 -10.10 11.70 4.06
N SER A 53 -10.20 10.61 3.29
CA SER A 53 -10.99 9.44 3.70
C SER A 53 -10.46 8.11 3.14
N VAL A 54 -10.77 7.02 3.85
CA VAL A 54 -10.49 5.65 3.37
C VAL A 54 -11.26 5.37 2.07
N ALA A 55 -12.43 5.99 1.88
CA ALA A 55 -13.19 5.88 0.63
C ALA A 55 -12.43 6.46 -0.57
N GLN A 56 -11.72 7.57 -0.40
CA GLN A 56 -10.85 8.17 -1.42
C GLN A 56 -9.61 7.29 -1.69
N LEU A 57 -9.08 6.65 -0.64
CA LEU A 57 -7.91 5.76 -0.73
C LEU A 57 -8.24 4.42 -1.42
N LYS A 58 -9.45 3.90 -1.21
CA LYS A 58 -9.84 2.56 -1.64
C LYS A 58 -9.84 2.45 -3.16
N GLY A 59 -8.98 1.56 -3.68
CA GLY A 59 -8.88 1.32 -5.12
C GLY A 59 -8.31 2.49 -5.93
N SER A 60 -7.70 3.50 -5.29
CA SER A 60 -7.00 4.60 -5.98
C SER A 60 -5.76 4.13 -6.74
N MET A 61 -5.21 2.98 -6.36
CA MET A 61 -4.15 2.26 -7.07
C MET A 61 -4.69 1.07 -7.88
N SER A 62 -6.01 0.89 -7.98
CA SER A 62 -6.60 -0.10 -8.88
C SER A 62 -6.61 0.46 -10.31
N GLN A 63 -6.23 -0.37 -11.27
CA GLN A 63 -6.08 0.00 -12.69
C GLN A 63 -7.35 0.59 -13.31
N GLN A 64 -8.51 0.36 -12.69
CA GLN A 64 -9.83 0.80 -13.17
C GLN A 64 -10.21 2.24 -12.77
N ASN A 65 -9.56 2.84 -11.75
CA ASN A 65 -9.93 4.15 -11.22
C ASN A 65 -8.91 5.28 -11.54
N LEU A 66 -7.97 5.03 -12.45
CA LEU A 66 -7.02 6.04 -12.88
C LEU A 66 -7.65 6.94 -13.97
N PRO A 67 -7.71 8.28 -13.77
CA PRO A 67 -8.24 9.20 -14.78
C PRO A 67 -7.39 9.23 -16.06
N ASP A 68 -6.12 8.80 -15.97
CA ASP A 68 -5.28 8.48 -17.13
C ASP A 68 -4.46 7.20 -16.86
N PRO A 69 -4.97 6.02 -17.30
CA PRO A 69 -4.28 4.74 -17.14
C PRO A 69 -2.88 4.73 -17.78
N SER A 70 -2.66 5.57 -18.81
CA SER A 70 -1.40 5.62 -19.54
C SER A 70 -0.29 6.35 -18.77
N ALA A 71 -0.64 7.41 -18.03
CA ALA A 71 0.29 8.16 -17.19
C ALA A 71 0.82 7.29 -16.03
N PHE A 72 -0.04 6.46 -15.42
CA PHE A 72 0.37 5.56 -14.36
C PHE A 72 1.20 4.38 -14.88
N ALA A 73 0.79 3.76 -15.99
CA ALA A 73 1.59 2.72 -16.64
C ALA A 73 2.98 3.24 -17.03
N ARG A 74 3.06 4.49 -17.50
CA ARG A 74 4.33 5.17 -17.80
C ARG A 74 5.16 5.43 -16.54
N ALA A 75 4.56 5.91 -15.45
CA ALA A 75 5.27 6.14 -14.20
C ALA A 75 5.80 4.82 -13.58
N ALA A 76 5.00 3.76 -13.60
CA ALA A 76 5.41 2.42 -13.16
C ALA A 76 6.52 1.84 -14.05
N TYR A 77 6.43 2.01 -15.37
CA TYR A 77 7.47 1.62 -16.33
C TYR A 77 8.78 2.39 -16.12
N LEU A 78 8.71 3.72 -15.96
CA LEU A 78 9.88 4.56 -15.68
C LEU A 78 10.51 4.23 -14.32
N ASN A 79 9.71 3.94 -13.29
CA ASN A 79 10.24 3.47 -12.03
C ASN A 79 10.93 2.11 -12.17
N ALA A 80 10.33 1.15 -12.87
CA ALA A 80 10.92 -0.16 -13.09
C ALA A 80 12.26 -0.07 -13.84
N LEU A 81 12.36 0.81 -14.84
CA LEU A 81 13.63 1.10 -15.53
C LEU A 81 14.67 1.76 -14.61
N ASN A 82 14.26 2.76 -13.82
CA ASN A 82 15.17 3.46 -12.92
C ASN A 82 15.61 2.62 -11.71
N SER A 83 14.77 1.70 -11.24
CA SER A 83 15.07 0.80 -10.13
C SER A 83 15.78 -0.49 -10.57
N PHE A 84 15.97 -0.68 -11.88
CA PHE A 84 16.66 -1.86 -12.38
C PHE A 84 18.15 -1.75 -12.10
N THR A 85 18.61 -2.49 -11.10
CA THR A 85 20.02 -2.78 -10.89
C THR A 85 20.30 -4.17 -11.46
N PRO A 86 21.12 -4.30 -12.51
CA PRO A 86 21.44 -5.61 -13.06
C PRO A 86 22.16 -6.47 -12.00
N PRO A 87 21.89 -7.78 -11.96
CA PRO A 87 22.57 -8.67 -11.04
C PRO A 87 24.08 -8.70 -11.33
N ILE A 88 24.88 -8.77 -10.26
CA ILE A 88 26.34 -8.75 -10.32
C ILE A 88 26.80 -9.95 -11.16
N GLY A 89 27.41 -9.70 -12.32
CA GLY A 89 27.96 -10.73 -13.21
C GLY A 89 27.37 -10.77 -14.63
N VAL A 90 26.34 -9.97 -14.94
CA VAL A 90 25.81 -9.86 -16.31
C VAL A 90 26.35 -8.58 -16.96
N ARG A 91 27.16 -8.74 -18.02
CA ARG A 91 27.60 -7.63 -18.89
C ARG A 91 26.78 -7.67 -20.18
N TYR A 92 26.23 -6.52 -20.59
CA TYR A 92 25.72 -6.30 -21.94
C TYR A 92 26.85 -5.83 -22.86
#